data_AF-A0A9P6MKY1-F1
#
_entry.id   AF-A0A9P6MKY1-F1
#
_cell.length_a   1.000
_cell.length_b   1.000
_cell.length_c   1.000
_cell.angle_alpha   90.00
_cell.angle_beta   90.00
_cell.angle_gamma   90.00
#
_symmetry.space_group_name_H-M   'P 1'
#
loop_
_entity.id
_entity.type
_entity.pdbx_description
1 polymer ?
#
loop_
_entity_poly.entity_id
_entity_poly.type
_entity_poly.pdbx_seq_one_letter_code
_entity_poly.pdbx_strand_id
1 'polypeptide(L)'
;MVAEKNLNPMGRSESVQEAYQRAIKRRTKKYGSPDEYIRQKILHWPPAEKDDDSVSDGNESSTSTPPSSPTGPINPLEITLKKNEFPYSVKPGIEHWLIWSRCPLTDEEWIRKYLEERLPGREYLFFFNPPELRSVPSIHHIQVFTKGKGEVLDEEDIAIKREKGGSRLFFG
;
A
#
# COMPACT_ATOMS: atom_id res chain seq x y z
N MET A 1 10.34 11.49 -14.17
CA MET A 1 9.67 11.04 -15.40
C MET A 1 8.38 10.34 -15.02
N VAL A 2 7.24 10.98 -15.28
CA VAL A 2 5.93 10.31 -15.21
C VAL A 2 5.81 9.53 -16.50
N ALA A 3 5.82 8.19 -16.41
CA ALA A 3 5.72 7.35 -17.60
C ALA A 3 4.31 7.49 -18.20
N GLU A 4 4.24 8.04 -19.41
CA GLU A 4 3.01 8.21 -20.16
C GLU A 4 2.32 6.86 -20.44
N LYS A 5 1.05 6.81 -20.02
CA LYS A 5 -0.12 6.03 -20.45
C LYS A 5 0.01 5.06 -21.65
N ASN A 6 0.95 4.13 -21.61
CA ASN A 6 0.90 2.90 -22.41
C ASN A 6 1.00 1.68 -21.49
N LEU A 7 -0.09 1.44 -20.75
CA LEU A 7 -0.31 0.20 -20.02
C LEU A 7 -0.66 -0.91 -21.04
N ASN A 8 0.29 -1.34 -21.89
CA ASN A 8 0.23 -2.69 -22.45
C ASN A 8 -0.07 -3.63 -21.27
N PRO A 9 -0.97 -4.63 -21.38
CA PRO A 9 -1.52 -5.31 -20.21
C PRO A 9 -0.37 -5.89 -19.40
N MET A 10 0.00 -5.19 -18.32
CA MET A 10 0.96 -5.66 -17.34
C MET A 10 0.21 -6.71 -16.54
N GLY A 11 0.14 -7.89 -17.14
CA GLY A 11 -0.52 -9.05 -16.60
C GLY A 11 0.43 -9.88 -15.77
N ARG A 12 -0.14 -10.82 -15.04
CA ARG A 12 0.59 -11.93 -14.44
C ARG A 12 0.92 -12.95 -15.52
N SER A 13 1.93 -13.78 -15.30
CA SER A 13 2.08 -15.00 -16.10
C SER A 13 0.89 -15.92 -15.85
N GLU A 14 0.63 -16.86 -16.75
CA GLU A 14 -0.47 -17.82 -16.59
C GLU A 14 -0.38 -18.58 -15.26
N SER A 15 0.81 -19.08 -14.90
CA SER A 15 1.04 -19.77 -13.63
C SER A 15 0.77 -18.91 -12.40
N VAL A 16 1.18 -17.64 -12.43
CA VAL A 16 0.93 -16.69 -11.32
C VAL A 16 -0.54 -16.28 -11.29
N GLN A 17 -1.19 -16.16 -12.44
CA GLN A 17 -2.62 -15.87 -12.56
C GLN A 17 -3.48 -17.01 -11.99
N GLU A 18 -3.15 -18.27 -12.26
CA GLU A 18 -3.80 -19.43 -11.67
C GLU A 18 -3.60 -19.50 -10.15
N ALA A 19 -2.38 -19.25 -9.68
CA ALA A 19 -2.07 -19.19 -8.26
C ALA A 19 -2.88 -18.09 -7.55
N TYR A 20 -2.96 -16.92 -8.17
CA TYR A 20 -3.78 -15.79 -7.72
C TYR A 20 -5.25 -16.18 -7.60
N GLN A 21 -5.85 -16.75 -8.65
CA GLN A 21 -7.25 -17.18 -8.62
C GLN A 21 -7.53 -18.22 -7.53
N ARG A 22 -6.61 -19.19 -7.37
CA ARG A 22 -6.71 -20.22 -6.32
C ARG A 22 -6.64 -19.60 -4.91
N ALA A 23 -5.74 -18.65 -4.69
CA ALA A 23 -5.58 -17.96 -3.43
C ALA A 23 -6.79 -17.09 -3.10
N ILE A 24 -7.30 -16.34 -4.08
CA ILE A 24 -8.52 -15.53 -3.93
C ILE A 24 -9.70 -16.42 -3.56
N LYS A 25 -9.94 -17.52 -4.28
CA LYS A 25 -11.03 -18.45 -3.95
C LYS A 25 -10.93 -18.98 -2.51
N ARG A 26 -9.71 -19.34 -2.06
CA ARG A 26 -9.47 -19.79 -0.68
C ARG A 26 -9.71 -18.67 0.35
N ARG A 27 -9.27 -17.45 0.06
CA ARG A 27 -9.42 -16.28 0.95
C ARG A 27 -10.87 -15.85 1.04
N THR A 28 -11.58 -15.73 -0.07
CA THR A 28 -13.02 -15.47 -0.10
C THR A 28 -13.79 -16.51 0.71
N LYS A 29 -13.44 -17.81 0.57
CA LYS A 29 -14.08 -18.87 1.39
C LYS A 29 -13.83 -18.70 2.89
N LYS A 30 -12.65 -18.20 3.30
CA LYS A 30 -12.26 -18.08 4.71
C LYS A 30 -12.67 -16.76 5.36
N TYR A 31 -12.60 -15.66 4.63
CA TYR A 31 -12.78 -14.29 5.14
C TYR A 31 -14.02 -13.60 4.57
N GLY A 32 -14.78 -14.26 3.69
CA GLY A 32 -15.96 -13.68 3.03
C GLY A 32 -15.61 -12.91 1.74
N SER A 33 -14.53 -12.12 1.75
CA SER A 33 -14.05 -11.39 0.56
C SER A 33 -12.52 -11.22 0.56
N PRO A 34 -11.90 -10.91 -0.60
CA PRO A 34 -10.49 -10.50 -0.67
C PRO A 34 -10.19 -9.24 0.13
N ASP A 35 -11.14 -8.31 0.15
CA ASP A 35 -11.10 -7.04 0.87
C ASP A 35 -10.99 -7.29 2.38
N GLU A 36 -11.83 -8.18 2.92
CA GLU A 36 -11.80 -8.53 4.34
C GLU A 36 -10.50 -9.24 4.73
N TYR A 37 -9.96 -10.09 3.82
CA TYR A 37 -8.64 -10.66 4.01
C TYR A 37 -7.55 -9.57 4.14
N ILE A 38 -7.55 -8.56 3.26
CA ILE A 38 -6.56 -7.48 3.32
C ILE A 38 -6.72 -6.65 4.59
N ARG A 39 -7.96 -6.29 4.95
CA ARG A 39 -8.26 -5.57 6.21
C ARG A 39 -7.69 -6.30 7.42
N GLN A 40 -7.99 -7.59 7.57
CA GLN A 40 -7.59 -8.34 8.76
C GLN A 40 -6.12 -8.77 8.77
N LYS A 41 -5.56 -9.17 7.62
CA LYS A 41 -4.23 -9.81 7.55
C LYS A 41 -3.10 -8.91 7.08
N ILE A 42 -3.39 -7.90 6.29
CA ILE A 42 -2.36 -7.00 5.75
C ILE A 42 -2.36 -5.69 6.54
N LEU A 43 -3.54 -5.15 6.80
CA LEU A 43 -3.73 -3.85 7.43
C LEU A 43 -4.03 -3.94 8.93
N HIS A 44 -4.36 -5.14 9.43
CA HIS A 44 -4.74 -5.40 10.82
C HIS A 44 -5.85 -4.46 11.33
N TRP A 45 -6.77 -4.08 10.45
CA TRP A 45 -7.94 -3.29 10.80
C TRP A 45 -8.98 -4.13 11.54
N PRO A 46 -9.77 -3.49 12.43
CA PRO A 46 -10.99 -4.11 12.89
C PRO A 46 -11.85 -4.49 11.67
N PRO A 47 -12.63 -5.59 11.77
CA PRO A 47 -13.59 -5.95 10.73
C PRO A 47 -14.45 -4.74 10.38
N ALA A 48 -14.86 -4.62 9.11
CA ALA A 48 -15.82 -3.58 8.75
C ALA A 48 -17.02 -3.70 9.70
N GLU A 49 -17.35 -2.60 10.39
CA GLU A 49 -18.51 -2.56 11.27
C GLU A 49 -19.70 -3.04 10.45
N LYS A 50 -20.33 -4.12 10.89
CA LYS A 50 -21.62 -4.51 10.33
C LYS A 50 -22.57 -3.46 10.87
N ASP A 51 -23.09 -2.61 9.99
CA ASP A 51 -24.19 -1.73 10.33
C ASP A 51 -25.29 -2.60 10.94
N ASP A 52 -25.39 -2.60 12.26
CA ASP A 52 -26.57 -3.05 12.98
C ASP A 52 -27.56 -1.89 12.81
N ASP A 53 -28.65 -2.15 12.09
CA ASP A 53 -29.76 -1.21 11.87
C ASP A 53 -30.40 -0.81 13.21
N SER A 54 -29.74 0.11 13.92
CA SER A 54 -30.24 0.80 15.08
C SER A 54 -30.11 2.29 14.82
N VAL A 55 -31.14 2.82 14.17
CA VAL A 55 -31.38 4.25 13.96
C VAL A 55 -31.11 5.05 15.24
N SER A 56 -30.15 5.99 15.17
CA SER A 56 -30.15 7.15 16.06
C SER A 56 -29.82 8.39 15.25
N ASP A 57 -30.83 9.24 15.16
CA ASP A 57 -30.81 10.60 14.61
C ASP A 57 -29.84 11.48 15.41
N GLY A 58 -29.03 12.29 14.75
CA GLY A 58 -27.96 13.05 15.41
C GLY A 58 -27.01 13.76 14.46
N ASN A 59 -27.51 14.81 13.81
CA ASN A 59 -26.79 15.77 13.00
C ASN A 59 -25.60 16.45 13.73
N GLU A 60 -24.38 16.27 13.23
CA GLU A 60 -23.36 17.33 13.31
C GLU A 60 -22.46 17.38 12.07
N SER A 61 -22.66 18.46 11.32
CA SER A 61 -21.93 18.92 10.16
C SER A 61 -20.44 19.10 10.46
N SER A 62 -19.61 18.13 10.05
CA SER A 62 -18.18 18.34 9.87
C SER A 62 -17.90 18.62 8.40
N THR A 63 -17.61 19.88 8.10
CA THR A 63 -17.14 20.36 6.79
C THR A 63 -15.85 19.65 6.41
N SER A 64 -15.97 18.55 5.65
CA SER A 64 -14.86 17.69 5.27
C SER A 64 -14.29 18.08 3.91
N THR A 65 -13.36 19.03 3.89
CA THR A 65 -12.33 19.05 2.85
C THR A 65 -11.36 17.90 3.14
N PRO A 66 -11.06 16.99 2.19
CA PRO A 66 -10.20 15.85 2.49
C PRO A 66 -8.71 16.25 2.47
N PRO A 67 -7.97 16.20 3.60
CA PRO A 67 -6.53 16.09 3.53
C PRO A 67 -6.18 14.69 2.98
N SER A 68 -5.60 14.64 1.79
CA SER A 68 -5.28 13.37 1.09
C SER A 68 -3.91 12.78 1.48
N SER A 69 -3.22 13.39 2.46
CA SER A 69 -1.87 13.00 2.91
C SER A 69 -1.78 13.02 4.44
N PRO A 70 -1.10 12.03 5.07
CA PRO A 70 -0.81 12.07 6.49
C PRO A 70 0.25 13.15 6.79
N THR A 71 -0.10 14.13 7.63
CA THR A 71 0.84 15.17 8.11
C THR A 71 1.55 14.76 9.41
N GLY A 72 1.16 13.63 10.01
CA GLY A 72 1.67 13.11 11.29
C GLY A 72 2.49 11.81 11.15
N PRO A 73 2.91 11.20 12.28
CA PRO A 73 3.54 9.89 12.26
C PRO A 73 2.62 8.89 11.57
N ILE A 74 3.18 8.20 10.58
CA ILE A 74 2.45 7.26 9.74
C ILE A 74 1.99 6.09 10.59
N ASN A 75 0.67 5.92 10.75
CA ASN A 75 0.14 4.76 11.44
C ASN A 75 0.20 3.55 10.50
N PRO A 76 0.84 2.43 10.88
CA PRO A 76 0.88 1.21 10.08
C PRO A 76 -0.51 0.63 9.79
N LEU A 77 -1.50 0.95 10.63
CA LEU A 77 -2.89 0.68 10.31
C LEU A 77 -3.29 1.50 9.07
N GLU A 78 -2.96 2.78 8.98
CA GLU A 78 -3.39 3.60 7.85
C GLU A 78 -2.68 3.27 6.54
N ILE A 79 -1.42 2.85 6.57
CA ILE A 79 -0.64 2.56 5.36
C ILE A 79 0.49 1.55 5.61
N THR A 80 0.73 0.66 4.64
CA THR A 80 1.85 -0.30 4.70
C THR A 80 2.42 -0.63 3.32
N LEU A 81 3.74 -0.79 3.24
CA LEU A 81 4.46 -1.28 2.07
C LEU A 81 4.69 -2.80 2.19
N LYS A 82 4.22 -3.58 1.21
CA LYS A 82 4.39 -5.04 1.19
C LYS A 82 4.76 -5.54 -0.20
N LYS A 83 5.61 -6.57 -0.26
CA LYS A 83 5.92 -7.25 -1.53
C LYS A 83 4.65 -7.89 -2.08
N ASN A 84 4.39 -7.73 -3.37
CA ASN A 84 3.21 -8.29 -4.02
C ASN A 84 3.36 -9.81 -4.12
N GLU A 85 2.45 -10.54 -3.49
CA GLU A 85 2.42 -12.01 -3.52
C GLU A 85 2.18 -12.58 -4.92
N PHE A 86 1.48 -11.83 -5.76
CA PHE A 86 1.16 -12.21 -7.14
C PHE A 86 1.68 -11.14 -8.10
N PRO A 87 3.02 -11.06 -8.29
CA PRO A 87 3.67 -10.00 -9.05
C PRO A 87 3.28 -10.05 -10.52
N TYR A 88 3.38 -8.91 -11.21
CA TYR A 88 3.21 -8.87 -12.66
C TYR A 88 4.44 -9.46 -13.35
N SER A 89 4.25 -9.90 -14.60
CA SER A 89 5.34 -10.35 -15.46
C SER A 89 6.19 -9.15 -15.88
N VAL A 90 7.25 -8.91 -15.12
CA VAL A 90 8.22 -7.84 -15.36
C VAL A 90 9.59 -8.42 -15.70
N LYS A 91 10.50 -7.57 -16.19
CA LYS A 91 11.87 -7.99 -16.50
C LYS A 91 12.58 -8.55 -15.25
N PRO A 92 13.50 -9.52 -15.40
CA PRO A 92 14.30 -10.02 -14.29
C PRO A 92 15.00 -8.88 -13.51
N GLY A 93 15.04 -9.01 -12.19
CA GLY A 93 15.62 -8.00 -11.30
C GLY A 93 14.69 -6.84 -10.94
N ILE A 94 13.45 -6.81 -11.46
CA ILE A 94 12.39 -5.92 -10.99
C ILE A 94 11.53 -6.67 -9.99
N GLU A 95 11.32 -6.06 -8.82
CA GLU A 95 10.39 -6.57 -7.81
C GLU A 95 9.10 -5.76 -7.83
N HIS A 96 7.98 -6.43 -7.52
CA HIS A 96 6.66 -5.80 -7.42
C HIS A 96 6.23 -5.71 -5.96
N TRP A 97 5.88 -4.50 -5.54
CA TRP A 97 5.43 -4.12 -4.20
C TRP A 97 4.08 -3.40 -4.30
N LEU A 98 3.41 -3.32 -3.16
CA LEU A 98 2.12 -2.67 -2.97
C LEU A 98 2.23 -1.74 -1.78
N ILE A 99 1.86 -0.48 -1.97
CA ILE A 99 1.48 0.39 -0.86
C ILE A 99 -0.01 0.22 -0.66
N TRP A 100 -0.43 -0.34 0.47
CA TRP A 100 -1.84 -0.39 0.87
C TRP A 100 -2.15 0.81 1.76
N SER A 101 -3.32 1.42 1.59
CA SER A 101 -3.73 2.59 2.40
C SER A 101 -5.23 2.58 2.70
N ARG A 102 -5.60 3.17 3.84
CA ARG A 102 -7.00 3.47 4.21
C ARG A 102 -7.60 4.57 3.37
N CYS A 103 -6.83 5.61 3.13
CA CYS A 103 -7.26 6.78 2.36
C CYS A 103 -6.57 6.80 0.99
N PRO A 104 -7.21 7.39 -0.03
CA PRO A 104 -6.54 7.63 -1.30
C PRO A 104 -5.28 8.48 -1.07
N LEU A 105 -4.14 7.96 -1.49
CA LEU A 105 -2.87 8.70 -1.50
C LEU A 105 -2.72 9.34 -2.88
N THR A 106 -2.82 10.66 -2.94
CA THR A 106 -2.72 11.42 -4.21
C THR A 106 -1.47 12.30 -4.30
N ASP A 107 -0.79 12.51 -3.18
CA ASP A 107 0.41 13.32 -3.10
C ASP A 107 1.66 12.51 -3.50
N GLU A 108 2.10 12.72 -4.73
CA GLU A 108 3.27 12.03 -5.28
C GLU A 108 4.57 12.35 -4.54
N GLU A 109 4.75 13.57 -4.03
CA GLU A 109 5.98 13.94 -3.33
C GLU A 109 6.07 13.21 -1.99
N TRP A 110 4.94 13.12 -1.29
CA TRP A 110 4.84 12.32 -0.08
C TRP A 110 5.13 10.84 -0.36
N ILE A 111 4.55 10.27 -1.42
CA ILE A 111 4.79 8.86 -1.81
C ILE A 111 6.28 8.62 -2.13
N ARG A 112 6.94 9.56 -2.81
CA ARG A 112 8.39 9.49 -3.09
C ARG A 112 9.20 9.47 -1.81
N LYS A 113 8.94 10.40 -0.89
CA LYS A 113 9.62 10.43 0.42
C LYS A 113 9.41 9.15 1.21
N TYR A 114 8.17 8.66 1.24
CA TYR A 114 7.81 7.39 1.90
C TYR A 114 8.59 6.20 1.34
N LEU A 115 8.72 6.11 0.01
CA LEU A 115 9.49 5.08 -0.67
C LEU A 115 11.00 5.23 -0.46
N GLU A 116 11.54 6.45 -0.48
CA GLU A 116 12.97 6.71 -0.23
C GLU A 116 13.40 6.31 1.18
N GLU A 117 12.57 6.58 2.18
CA GLU A 117 12.85 6.15 3.56
C GLU A 117 12.86 4.61 3.68
N ARG A 118 11.93 3.92 3.01
CA ARG A 118 11.72 2.46 3.16
C ARG A 118 12.53 1.60 2.20
N LEU A 119 12.94 2.16 1.07
CA LEU A 119 13.68 1.47 0.01
C LEU A 119 14.95 2.24 -0.37
N PRO A 120 15.79 2.62 0.61
CA PRO A 120 16.93 3.48 0.33
C PRO A 120 17.92 2.78 -0.62
N GLY A 121 18.40 3.52 -1.62
CA GLY A 121 19.33 3.00 -2.62
C GLY A 121 18.70 2.07 -3.65
N ARG A 122 17.36 2.04 -3.76
CA ARG A 122 16.64 1.36 -4.84
C ARG A 122 16.05 2.37 -5.82
N GLU A 123 16.08 2.02 -7.10
CA GLU A 123 15.28 2.71 -8.11
C GLU A 123 13.83 2.26 -7.97
N TYR A 124 12.87 3.19 -8.07
CA TYR A 124 11.46 2.87 -7.99
C TYR A 124 10.61 3.62 -9.02
N LEU A 125 9.52 2.98 -9.43
CA LEU A 125 8.41 3.54 -10.19
C LEU A 125 7.13 3.15 -9.47
N PHE A 126 6.17 4.08 -9.33
CA PHE A 126 4.86 3.75 -8.80
C PHE A 126 3.74 4.25 -9.71
N PHE A 127 2.60 3.58 -9.66
CA PHE A 127 1.40 3.94 -10.43
C PHE A 127 0.14 3.36 -9.81
N PHE A 128 -1.00 3.92 -10.19
CA PHE A 128 -2.32 3.44 -9.80
C PHE A 128 -2.91 2.59 -10.93
N ASN A 129 -3.47 1.42 -10.61
CA ASN A 129 -4.30 0.72 -11.59
C ASN A 129 -5.56 1.58 -11.88
N PRO A 130 -5.95 1.72 -13.16
CA PRO A 130 -7.27 2.24 -13.53
C PRO A 130 -8.38 1.51 -12.75
N PRO A 131 -9.48 2.19 -12.39
CA PRO A 131 -10.55 1.60 -11.58
C PRO A 131 -11.04 0.24 -12.11
N GLU A 132 -11.10 0.07 -13.43
CA GLU A 132 -11.58 -1.14 -14.12
C GLU A 132 -10.62 -2.33 -13.96
N LEU A 133 -9.35 -2.06 -13.64
CA LEU A 133 -8.29 -3.06 -13.51
C LEU A 133 -7.89 -3.33 -12.05
N ARG A 134 -8.59 -2.74 -11.09
CA ARG A 134 -8.34 -2.98 -9.66
C ARG A 134 -8.88 -4.34 -9.26
N SER A 135 -8.01 -5.15 -8.68
CA SER A 135 -8.40 -6.45 -8.13
C SER A 135 -9.21 -6.33 -6.83
N VAL A 136 -9.02 -5.24 -6.07
CA VAL A 136 -9.65 -4.98 -4.78
C VAL A 136 -10.08 -3.51 -4.78
N PRO A 137 -11.30 -3.20 -5.24
CA PRO A 137 -11.70 -1.82 -5.49
C PRO A 137 -11.99 -1.02 -4.22
N SER A 138 -12.33 -1.66 -3.10
CA SER A 138 -12.69 -0.96 -1.85
C SER A 138 -11.50 -0.54 -0.98
N ILE A 139 -10.27 -0.92 -1.37
CA ILE A 139 -9.05 -0.61 -0.62
C ILE A 139 -8.05 0.08 -1.55
N HIS A 140 -7.58 1.25 -1.13
CA HIS A 140 -6.61 2.02 -1.90
C HIS A 140 -5.26 1.32 -1.91
N HIS A 141 -4.70 1.17 -3.11
CA HIS A 141 -3.38 0.61 -3.28
C HIS A 141 -2.65 1.20 -4.48
N ILE A 142 -1.33 1.29 -4.32
CA ILE A 142 -0.39 1.77 -5.34
C ILE A 142 0.51 0.60 -5.72
N GLN A 143 0.68 0.39 -7.02
CA GLN A 143 1.66 -0.56 -7.55
C GLN A 143 3.04 0.10 -7.51
N VAL A 144 4.03 -0.59 -6.97
CA VAL A 144 5.40 -0.09 -6.89
C VAL A 144 6.34 -1.13 -7.49
N PHE A 145 7.06 -0.74 -8.54
CA PHE A 145 8.16 -1.52 -9.08
C PHE A 145 9.48 -0.99 -8.55
N THR A 146 10.35 -1.89 -8.11
CA THR A 146 11.67 -1.53 -7.59
C THR A 146 12.76 -2.32 -8.29
N LYS A 147 13.93 -1.71 -8.48
CA LYS A 147 15.13 -2.37 -9.02
C LYS A 147 16.36 -1.94 -8.21
N GLY A 148 17.33 -2.84 -8.08
CA GLY A 148 18.62 -2.56 -7.42
C GLY A 148 18.82 -3.33 -6.12
N LYS A 149 19.98 -3.10 -5.47
CA LYS A 149 20.44 -3.83 -4.28
C LYS A 149 20.30 -3.04 -2.97
N GLY A 150 19.52 -1.95 -2.96
CA GLY A 150 19.28 -1.18 -1.74
C GLY A 150 18.51 -1.97 -0.67
N GLU A 151 18.44 -1.41 0.53
CA GLU A 151 17.80 -2.02 1.69
C GLU A 151 16.27 -1.96 1.57
N VAL A 152 15.60 -2.84 2.30
CA VAL A 152 14.16 -2.73 2.58
C VAL A 152 14.07 -2.57 4.08
N LEU A 153 13.56 -1.42 4.53
CA LEU A 153 13.44 -1.10 5.95
C LEU A 153 11.99 -1.24 6.38
N ASP A 154 11.79 -1.88 7.52
CA ASP A 154 10.50 -1.85 8.21
C ASP A 154 10.41 -0.68 9.21
N GLU A 155 9.30 -0.62 9.96
CA GLU A 155 9.08 0.46 10.92
C GLU A 155 10.11 0.45 12.07
N GLU A 156 10.60 -0.72 12.47
CA GLU A 156 11.59 -0.86 13.55
C GLU A 156 12.96 -0.36 13.07
N ASP A 157 13.36 -0.74 11.86
CA ASP A 157 14.57 -0.23 11.22
C ASP A 157 14.56 1.30 11.10
N ILE A 158 13.40 1.87 10.72
CA ILE A 158 13.21 3.32 10.56
C ILE A 158 13.28 4.03 11.91
N ALA A 159 12.62 3.50 12.94
CA ALA A 159 12.68 4.04 14.29
C ALA A 159 14.13 4.08 14.80
N ILE A 160 14.86 2.98 14.65
CA ILE A 160 16.28 2.88 15.01
C ILE A 160 17.13 3.91 14.24
N LYS A 161 16.90 4.09 12.93
CA LYS A 161 17.63 5.10 12.13
C LYS A 161 17.33 6.53 12.58
N ARG A 162 16.09 6.85 12.95
CA ARG A 162 15.71 8.17 13.46
C ARG A 162 16.35 8.48 14.81
N GLU A 163 16.40 7.51 15.72
CA GLU A 163 17.07 7.65 17.02
C GLU A 163 18.59 7.84 16.85
N LYS A 164 19.24 7.02 16.01
CA LYS A 164 20.68 7.13 15.74
C LYS A 164 21.06 8.39 14.96
N GLY A 165 20.18 8.88 14.08
CA GLY A 165 20.36 10.11 13.32
C GLY A 165 20.21 11.39 14.17
N GLY A 166 19.35 11.36 15.19
CA GLY A 166 19.16 12.46 16.14
C GLY A 166 20.30 12.62 17.15
N SER A 167 21.12 11.59 17.35
CA SER A 167 22.21 11.59 18.34
C SER A 167 23.53 12.24 17.86
N ARG A 168 23.53 12.93 16.70
CA ARG A 168 24.72 13.63 16.16
C ARG A 168 24.76 15.14 16.50
N LEU A 169 23.91 15.60 17.42
CA LEU A 169 24.01 16.92 18.05
C LEU A 169 24.36 16.70 19.54
N PHE A 170 25.25 17.53 20.08
CA PHE A 170 25.93 17.44 21.39
C PHE A 170 27.25 16.64 21.42
N PHE A 171 28.34 17.29 20.99
CA PHE A 171 29.39 17.83 21.87
C PHE A 171 30.51 18.40 20.98
N GLY A 172 30.62 19.73 20.98
CA GLY A 172 31.69 20.53 20.40
C GLY A 172 31.65 21.90 21.05
#